data_AF-A0A7S1SS96-F1
#
_entry.id   AF-A0A7S1SS96-F1
#
_cell.length_a   1.000
_cell.length_b   1.000
_cell.length_c   1.000
_cell.angle_alpha   90.00
_cell.angle_beta   90.00
_cell.angle_gamma   90.00
#
_symmetry.space_group_name_H-M   'P 1'
#
loop_
_entity.id
_entity.type
_entity.pdbx_description
1 polymer ?
#
loop_
_entity_poly.entity_id
_entity_poly.type
_entity_poly.pdbx_seq_one_letter_code
_entity_poly.pdbx_strand_id
1 'polypeptide(L)'
;NWQVLLVDLRNHGSSAGLPWPGPHTVDSAAADVMRLLSNLKLFPRVIIGHSFGGKVVLAMSRQFCKGKTKLPRPVQVWVLDALPGDIRSEPSPDHPKRLINTLKEVPMPLTNRRILLDILAEKGFSDAVAQWVCTNLRPSSHNRSLMQWTFDLNGIAEMYDSYEATDLWPIITDRPTGLDIDFVRAEKSTFRWAGSEQEVLEGHNCGVYTLLDAGHWVHHDNLDGLIDILRDTMVSHDAMISFARNSMSMDLDD
;
A
#
# COMPACT_ATOMS: atom_id res chain seq x y z
N ASN A 1 4.37 -6.57 -22.67
CA ASN A 1 4.86 -5.24 -22.24
C ASN A 1 3.93 -4.68 -21.19
N TRP A 2 4.46 -4.29 -20.02
CA TRP A 2 3.70 -3.68 -18.92
C TRP A 2 3.92 -2.17 -18.91
N GLN A 3 2.88 -1.42 -18.53
CA GLN A 3 3.00 -0.02 -18.15
C GLN A 3 2.75 0.08 -16.65
N VAL A 4 3.66 0.73 -15.92
CA VAL A 4 3.58 0.88 -14.47
C VAL A 4 3.33 2.36 -14.14
N LEU A 5 2.34 2.60 -13.29
CA LEU A 5 2.06 3.91 -12.71
C LEU A 5 2.40 3.87 -11.21
N LEU A 6 3.46 4.59 -10.82
CA LEU A 6 3.80 4.79 -9.41
C LEU A 6 3.19 6.11 -8.94
N VAL A 7 2.49 6.08 -7.80
CA VAL A 7 1.69 7.19 -7.32
C VAL A 7 2.18 7.66 -5.95
N ASP A 8 2.58 8.92 -5.87
CA ASP A 8 2.71 9.62 -4.59
C ASP A 8 1.31 9.92 -4.06
N LEU A 9 0.90 9.26 -2.97
CA LEU A 9 -0.39 9.53 -2.32
C LEU A 9 -0.46 10.96 -1.79
N ARG A 10 -1.66 11.43 -1.45
CA ARG A 10 -1.83 12.70 -0.73
C ARG A 10 -0.85 12.79 0.45
N ASN A 11 -0.36 14.00 0.71
CA ASN A 11 0.62 14.28 1.76
C ASN A 11 2.00 13.65 1.58
N HIS A 12 2.27 12.89 0.50
CA HIS A 12 3.58 12.28 0.24
C HIS A 12 4.27 12.89 -0.98
N GLY A 13 5.60 12.90 -0.97
CA GLY A 13 6.44 13.21 -2.14
C GLY A 13 6.01 14.45 -2.94
N SER A 14 5.77 14.26 -4.22
CA SER A 14 5.35 15.32 -5.15
C SER A 14 3.91 15.80 -4.89
N SER A 15 3.10 14.96 -4.25
CA SER A 15 1.72 15.26 -3.88
C SER A 15 1.61 16.05 -2.57
N ALA A 16 2.66 16.12 -1.75
CA ALA A 16 2.58 16.74 -0.42
C ALA A 16 2.29 18.25 -0.43
N GLY A 17 2.66 18.96 -1.50
CA GLY A 17 2.42 20.41 -1.63
C GLY A 17 1.06 20.77 -2.25
N LEU A 18 0.22 19.79 -2.58
CA LEU A 18 -1.07 20.03 -3.21
C LEU A 18 -2.14 20.37 -2.16
N PRO A 19 -3.11 21.25 -2.48
CA PRO A 19 -4.18 21.65 -1.56
C PRO A 19 -5.24 20.55 -1.45
N TRP A 20 -4.93 19.49 -0.71
CA TRP A 20 -5.85 18.39 -0.49
C TRP A 20 -7.01 18.82 0.41
N PRO A 21 -8.28 18.58 0.02
CA PRO A 21 -9.38 18.72 0.96
C PRO A 21 -9.29 17.65 2.05
N GLY A 22 -9.43 18.07 3.30
CA GLY A 22 -9.59 17.17 4.43
C GLY A 22 -10.94 16.42 4.38
N PRO A 23 -11.08 15.30 5.11
CA PRO A 23 -10.09 14.69 6.00
C PRO A 23 -9.03 13.85 5.24
N HIS A 24 -7.84 13.68 5.83
CA HIS A 24 -6.79 12.83 5.26
C HIS A 24 -6.95 11.36 5.72
N THR A 25 -7.81 10.61 5.04
CA THR A 25 -8.13 9.21 5.38
C THR A 25 -7.69 8.21 4.31
N VAL A 26 -7.73 6.91 4.62
CA VAL A 26 -7.55 5.82 3.64
C VAL A 26 -8.53 5.96 2.47
N ASP A 27 -9.80 6.25 2.75
CA ASP A 27 -10.83 6.44 1.73
C ASP A 27 -10.56 7.64 0.84
N SER A 28 -10.09 8.73 1.45
CA SER A 28 -9.70 9.96 0.77
C SER A 28 -8.53 9.70 -0.19
N ALA A 29 -7.50 8.97 0.25
CA ALA A 29 -6.38 8.57 -0.60
C ALA A 29 -6.83 7.63 -1.75
N ALA A 30 -7.72 6.68 -1.47
CA ALA A 30 -8.30 5.81 -2.49
C ALA A 30 -9.07 6.59 -3.56
N ALA A 31 -9.87 7.59 -3.15
CA ALA A 31 -10.60 8.47 -4.06
C ALA A 31 -9.67 9.29 -4.96
N ASP A 32 -8.50 9.73 -4.45
CA ASP A 32 -7.51 10.43 -5.26
C ASP A 32 -6.92 9.54 -6.37
N VAL A 33 -6.59 8.29 -6.04
CA VAL A 33 -6.07 7.33 -7.01
C VAL A 33 -7.11 7.04 -8.10
N MET A 34 -8.38 6.84 -7.73
CA MET A 34 -9.46 6.66 -8.72
C MET A 34 -9.63 7.90 -9.62
N ARG A 35 -9.55 9.10 -9.05
CA ARG A 35 -9.62 10.34 -9.82
C ARG A 35 -8.43 10.49 -10.77
N LEU A 36 -7.23 10.12 -10.34
CA LEU A 36 -6.04 10.08 -11.20
C LEU A 36 -6.25 9.12 -12.37
N LEU A 37 -6.68 7.89 -12.11
CA LEU A 37 -6.95 6.89 -13.15
C LEU A 37 -8.02 7.36 -14.14
N SER A 38 -9.10 7.98 -13.65
CA SER A 38 -10.16 8.57 -14.48
C SER A 38 -9.61 9.67 -15.39
N ASN A 39 -8.79 10.59 -14.84
CA ASN A 39 -8.16 11.67 -15.62
C ASN A 39 -7.20 11.14 -16.69
N LEU A 40 -6.47 10.07 -16.38
CA LEU A 40 -5.59 9.40 -17.33
C LEU A 40 -6.35 8.47 -18.29
N LYS A 41 -7.66 8.29 -18.11
CA LYS A 41 -8.51 7.34 -18.85
C LYS A 41 -7.97 5.91 -18.81
N LEU A 42 -7.41 5.52 -17.66
CA LEU A 42 -6.84 4.21 -17.41
C LEU A 42 -7.80 3.33 -16.61
N PHE A 43 -7.90 2.06 -17.00
CA PHE A 43 -8.53 1.02 -16.21
C PHE A 43 -7.45 0.01 -15.82
N PRO A 44 -7.09 -0.11 -14.52
CA PRO A 44 -5.99 -0.95 -14.11
C PRO A 44 -6.35 -2.43 -14.27
N ARG A 45 -5.37 -3.23 -14.70
CA ARG A 45 -5.46 -4.69 -14.67
C ARG A 45 -4.98 -5.25 -13.32
N VAL A 46 -3.99 -4.58 -12.75
CA VAL A 46 -3.33 -4.93 -11.49
C VAL A 46 -3.21 -3.65 -10.68
N ILE A 47 -3.51 -3.73 -9.39
CA ILE A 47 -3.30 -2.66 -8.43
C ILE A 47 -2.55 -3.27 -7.24
N ILE A 48 -1.45 -2.65 -6.82
CA ILE A 48 -0.60 -3.16 -5.75
C ILE A 48 -0.45 -2.08 -4.69
N GLY A 49 -0.64 -2.46 -3.43
CA GLY A 49 -0.50 -1.57 -2.29
C GLY A 49 0.31 -2.22 -1.18
N HIS A 50 1.32 -1.51 -0.68
CA HIS A 50 2.14 -1.95 0.46
C HIS A 50 1.73 -1.24 1.74
N SER A 51 1.61 -1.97 2.85
CA SER A 51 1.30 -1.42 4.18
C SER A 51 0.04 -0.53 4.16
N PHE A 52 0.17 0.77 4.44
CA PHE A 52 -0.89 1.76 4.27
C PHE A 52 -1.52 1.71 2.86
N GLY A 53 -0.69 1.62 1.82
CA GLY A 53 -1.12 1.47 0.44
C GLY A 53 -1.96 0.21 0.22
N GLY A 54 -1.75 -0.85 0.98
CA GLY A 54 -2.55 -2.08 0.97
C GLY A 54 -4.02 -1.80 1.31
N LYS A 55 -4.27 -1.04 2.39
CA LYS A 55 -5.63 -0.60 2.72
C LYS A 55 -6.18 0.41 1.71
N VAL A 56 -5.33 1.25 1.10
CA VAL A 56 -5.78 2.17 0.04
C VAL A 56 -6.30 1.41 -1.18
N VAL A 57 -5.62 0.36 -1.65
CA VAL A 57 -6.06 -0.40 -2.82
C VAL A 57 -7.31 -1.24 -2.54
N LEU A 58 -7.46 -1.74 -1.30
CA LEU A 58 -8.69 -2.39 -0.84
C LEU A 58 -9.85 -1.39 -0.72
N ALA A 59 -9.64 -0.21 -0.15
CA ALA A 59 -10.64 0.84 -0.06
C ALA A 59 -11.06 1.36 -1.44
N MET A 60 -10.10 1.52 -2.36
CA MET A 60 -10.36 1.82 -3.76
C MET A 60 -11.27 0.74 -4.38
N SER A 61 -10.93 -0.53 -4.16
CA SER A 61 -11.73 -1.67 -4.62
C SER A 61 -13.16 -1.61 -4.11
N ARG A 62 -13.34 -1.41 -2.80
CA ARG A 62 -14.66 -1.21 -2.19
C ARG A 62 -15.44 -0.07 -2.85
N GLN A 63 -14.78 1.08 -3.08
CA GLN A 63 -15.45 2.26 -3.65
C GLN A 63 -15.87 2.06 -5.11
N PHE A 64 -14.99 1.54 -5.99
CA PHE A 64 -15.37 1.35 -7.40
C PHE A 64 -16.27 0.13 -7.62
N CYS A 65 -16.28 -0.84 -6.70
CA CYS A 65 -17.18 -2.00 -6.74
C CYS A 65 -18.56 -1.72 -6.15
N LYS A 66 -18.76 -0.58 -5.47
CA LYS A 66 -20.00 -0.26 -4.76
C LYS A 66 -21.24 -0.44 -5.66
N GLY A 67 -22.13 -1.35 -5.25
CA GLY A 67 -23.38 -1.65 -5.96
C GLY A 67 -23.23 -2.46 -7.25
N LYS A 68 -22.04 -3.04 -7.52
CA LYS A 68 -21.77 -3.88 -8.68
C LYS A 68 -21.70 -5.33 -8.26
N THR A 69 -22.29 -6.21 -9.08
CA THR A 69 -22.14 -7.66 -8.95
C THR A 69 -21.02 -8.21 -9.84
N LYS A 70 -20.60 -7.44 -10.86
CA LYS A 70 -19.54 -7.81 -11.81
C LYS A 70 -18.77 -6.58 -12.28
N LEU A 71 -17.45 -6.73 -12.41
CA LEU A 71 -16.58 -5.69 -12.98
C LEU A 71 -16.59 -5.71 -14.52
N PRO A 72 -16.40 -4.55 -15.17
CA PRO A 72 -16.39 -4.47 -16.63
C PRO A 72 -15.19 -5.21 -17.24
N ARG A 73 -14.10 -5.35 -16.49
CA ARG A 73 -12.91 -6.15 -16.82
C ARG A 73 -12.32 -6.71 -15.52
N PRO A 74 -11.64 -7.87 -15.56
CA PRO A 74 -10.96 -8.41 -14.39
C PRO A 74 -9.90 -7.45 -13.84
N VAL A 75 -9.81 -7.37 -12.51
CA VAL A 75 -8.82 -6.58 -11.76
C VAL A 75 -8.22 -7.47 -10.69
N GLN A 76 -6.89 -7.52 -10.66
CA GLN A 76 -6.14 -8.13 -9.55
C GLN A 76 -5.70 -7.06 -8.57
N VAL A 77 -5.85 -7.33 -7.29
CA VAL A 77 -5.43 -6.46 -6.19
C VAL A 77 -4.43 -7.22 -5.34
N TRP A 78 -3.27 -6.63 -5.14
CA TRP A 78 -2.21 -7.18 -4.32
C TRP A 78 -1.98 -6.32 -3.08
N VAL A 79 -2.15 -6.94 -1.93
CA VAL A 79 -1.92 -6.30 -0.62
C VAL A 79 -0.63 -6.85 -0.04
N LEU A 80 0.39 -5.99 0.05
CA LEU A 80 1.71 -6.37 0.53
C LEU A 80 1.85 -5.98 2.00
N ASP A 81 2.00 -7.00 2.84
CA ASP A 81 2.26 -6.97 4.27
C ASP A 81 1.31 -6.05 5.07
N ALA A 82 0.00 -6.21 4.82
CA ALA A 82 -1.08 -5.52 5.52
C ALA A 82 -2.32 -6.41 5.64
N LEU A 83 -3.08 -6.22 6.72
CA LEU A 83 -4.37 -6.86 6.94
C LEU A 83 -5.53 -5.93 6.52
N PRO A 84 -6.70 -6.48 6.12
CA PRO A 84 -7.89 -5.68 5.81
C PRO A 84 -8.43 -4.92 7.02
N GLY A 85 -8.35 -5.52 8.21
CA GLY A 85 -8.90 -5.00 9.47
C GLY A 85 -7.83 -4.55 10.45
N ASP A 86 -8.01 -4.90 11.72
CA ASP A 86 -7.16 -4.47 12.84
C ASP A 86 -5.68 -4.75 12.62
N ILE A 87 -4.86 -3.77 12.98
CA ILE A 87 -3.41 -3.88 12.95
C ILE A 87 -2.96 -4.41 14.30
N ARG A 88 -2.64 -5.71 14.33
CA ARG A 88 -1.99 -6.32 15.50
C ARG A 88 -0.49 -6.18 15.32
N SER A 89 0.10 -5.23 16.04
CA SER A 89 1.55 -5.10 16.13
C SER A 89 1.99 -5.25 17.59
N GLU A 90 3.09 -5.96 17.80
CA GLU A 90 3.74 -5.99 19.11
C GLU A 90 4.28 -4.59 19.43
N PRO A 91 4.40 -4.22 20.71
CA PRO A 91 5.12 -3.02 21.12
C PRO A 91 6.55 -3.08 20.57
N SER A 92 6.81 -2.32 19.51
CA SER A 92 8.11 -2.19 18.88
C SER A 92 8.63 -0.77 19.07
N PRO A 93 9.94 -0.58 19.33
CA PRO A 93 10.55 0.76 19.26
C PRO A 93 10.27 1.44 17.92
N ASP A 94 10.16 0.66 16.85
CA ASP A 94 9.96 1.12 15.47
C ASP A 94 8.47 1.27 15.08
N HIS A 95 7.55 1.24 16.04
CA HIS A 95 6.12 1.36 15.76
C HIS A 95 5.79 2.67 15.01
N PRO A 96 5.07 2.64 13.88
CA PRO A 96 4.87 3.83 13.05
C PRO A 96 4.20 5.00 13.78
N LYS A 97 3.21 4.75 14.65
CA LYS A 97 2.58 5.80 15.48
C LYS A 97 3.58 6.54 16.36
N ARG A 98 4.52 5.80 16.96
CA ARG A 98 5.57 6.36 17.82
C ARG A 98 6.55 7.18 17.00
N LEU A 99 6.91 6.68 15.82
CA LEU A 99 7.77 7.40 14.88
C LEU A 99 7.12 8.71 14.45
N ILE A 100 5.87 8.69 13.99
CA ILE A 100 5.12 9.88 13.58
C ILE A 100 5.09 10.91 14.71
N ASN A 101 4.76 10.50 15.94
CA ASN A 101 4.74 11.40 17.09
C ASN A 101 6.12 11.98 17.39
N THR A 102 7.18 11.17 17.30
CA THR A 102 8.56 11.65 17.48
C THR A 102 8.95 12.66 16.41
N LEU A 103 8.62 12.41 15.15
CA LEU A 103 8.94 13.31 14.05
C LEU A 103 8.20 14.65 14.17
N LYS A 104 7.02 14.70 14.79
CA LYS A 104 6.28 15.95 15.04
C LYS A 104 6.98 16.86 16.05
N GLU A 105 7.83 16.29 16.91
CA GLU A 105 8.65 17.02 17.87
C GLU A 105 9.95 17.56 17.26
N VAL A 106 10.35 17.06 16.08
CA VAL A 106 11.61 17.46 15.43
C VAL A 106 11.47 18.88 14.88
N PRO A 107 12.31 19.84 15.33
CA PRO A 107 12.29 21.19 14.80
C PRO A 107 12.75 21.19 13.34
N MET A 108 11.92 21.74 12.46
CA MET A 108 12.21 21.86 11.03
C MET A 108 12.40 23.34 10.65
N PRO A 109 13.25 23.65 9.64
CA PRO A 109 14.05 22.71 8.85
C PRO A 109 15.38 22.30 9.54
N LEU A 110 15.99 21.20 9.10
CA LEU A 110 17.27 20.69 9.62
C LEU A 110 18.46 21.22 8.82
N THR A 111 19.64 21.36 9.45
CA THR A 111 20.86 21.76 8.73
C THR A 111 21.56 20.60 8.03
N ASN A 112 21.36 19.36 8.52
CA ASN A 112 21.87 18.15 7.89
C ASN A 112 21.08 16.91 8.36
N ARG A 113 21.25 15.78 7.66
CA ARG A 113 20.57 14.50 7.98
C ARG A 113 21.05 13.87 9.28
N ARG A 114 22.29 14.15 9.72
CA ARG A 114 22.89 13.52 10.90
C ARG A 114 22.11 13.88 12.18
N ILE A 115 21.62 15.10 12.27
CA ILE A 115 20.76 15.55 13.39
C ILE A 115 19.55 14.63 13.57
N LEU A 116 18.87 14.27 12.47
CA LEU A 116 17.71 13.39 12.55
C LEU A 116 18.11 11.96 12.97
N LEU A 117 19.22 11.45 12.45
CA LEU A 117 19.75 10.14 12.86
C LEU A 117 20.05 10.11 14.36
N ASP A 118 20.71 11.14 14.88
CA ASP A 118 21.04 11.23 16.31
C ASP A 118 19.76 11.30 17.17
N ILE A 119 18.77 12.12 16.79
CA ILE A 119 17.47 12.19 17.50
C ILE A 119 16.78 10.82 17.52
N LEU A 120 16.72 10.12 16.38
CA LEU A 120 16.04 8.83 16.28
C LEU A 120 16.79 7.75 17.08
N ALA A 121 18.13 7.75 17.05
CA ALA A 121 18.95 6.85 17.86
C ALA A 121 18.78 7.10 19.37
N GLU A 122 18.77 8.37 19.81
CA GLU A 122 18.50 8.73 21.22
C GLU A 122 17.10 8.32 21.67
N LYS A 123 16.13 8.38 20.76
CA LYS A 123 14.77 7.86 20.98
C LYS A 123 14.69 6.34 20.78
N GLY A 124 15.79 5.62 20.56
CA GLY A 124 15.83 4.17 20.51
C GLY A 124 15.16 3.53 19.29
N PHE A 125 15.04 4.25 18.17
CA PHE A 125 14.66 3.65 16.89
C PHE A 125 15.83 2.87 16.29
N SER A 126 15.54 1.85 15.48
CA SER A 126 16.59 1.11 14.77
C SER A 126 17.27 1.95 13.70
N ASP A 127 18.51 1.61 13.39
CA ASP A 127 19.26 2.24 12.29
C ASP A 127 18.53 2.13 10.95
N ALA A 128 17.85 1.01 10.70
CA ALA A 128 17.08 0.80 9.48
C ALA A 128 15.98 1.87 9.34
N VAL A 129 15.12 2.03 10.36
CA VAL A 129 14.05 3.05 10.35
C VAL A 129 14.64 4.45 10.29
N ALA A 130 15.70 4.74 11.05
CA ALA A 130 16.32 6.05 11.05
C ALA A 130 16.87 6.44 9.67
N GLN A 131 17.56 5.52 9.00
CA GLN A 131 18.07 5.72 7.63
C GLN A 131 16.93 5.88 6.63
N TRP A 132 15.89 5.06 6.72
CA TRP A 132 14.72 5.15 5.84
C TRP A 132 14.02 6.52 5.95
N VAL A 133 13.73 7.01 7.16
CA VAL A 133 13.10 8.34 7.33
C VAL A 133 13.97 9.44 6.72
N CYS A 134 15.30 9.36 6.88
CA CYS A 134 16.22 10.35 6.32
C CYS A 134 16.17 10.46 4.78
N THR A 135 15.70 9.42 4.07
CA THR A 135 15.49 9.48 2.61
C THR A 135 14.40 10.47 2.21
N ASN A 136 13.50 10.81 3.14
CA ASN A 136 12.41 11.77 2.96
C ASN A 136 12.81 13.22 3.26
N LEU A 137 14.11 13.50 3.41
CA LEU A 137 14.64 14.85 3.53
C LEU A 137 15.19 15.35 2.19
N ARG A 138 14.70 16.51 1.77
CA ARG A 138 15.18 17.26 0.59
C ARG A 138 15.66 18.65 0.99
N PRO A 139 16.58 19.27 0.21
CA PRO A 139 16.90 20.68 0.39
C PRO A 139 15.64 21.56 0.33
N SER A 140 15.56 22.57 1.20
CA SER A 140 14.44 23.51 1.22
C SER A 140 14.43 24.37 -0.04
N SER A 141 13.23 24.66 -0.54
CA SER A 141 13.04 25.59 -1.67
C SER A 141 13.48 27.01 -1.33
N HIS A 142 13.36 27.42 -0.07
CA HIS A 142 13.69 28.77 0.40
C HIS A 142 15.17 28.91 0.78
N ASN A 143 15.77 27.86 1.31
CA ASN A 143 17.20 27.83 1.66
C ASN A 143 17.79 26.43 1.43
N ARG A 144 18.62 26.28 0.40
CA ARG A 144 19.21 25.00 0.01
C ARG A 144 20.24 24.43 1.02
N SER A 145 20.71 25.22 1.99
CA SER A 145 21.53 24.71 3.09
C SER A 145 20.71 24.03 4.19
N LEU A 146 19.38 24.18 4.14
CA LEU A 146 18.45 23.57 5.08
C LEU A 146 17.69 22.43 4.39
N MET A 147 17.22 21.48 5.18
CA MET A 147 16.49 20.30 4.74
C MET A 147 15.08 20.30 5.32
N GLN A 148 14.12 19.96 4.48
CA GLN A 148 12.72 19.85 4.83
C GLN A 148 12.15 18.49 4.43
N TRP A 149 11.01 18.14 5.02
CA TRP A 149 10.27 16.93 4.63
C TRP A 149 9.81 17.00 3.17
N THR A 150 9.80 15.84 2.53
CA THR A 150 9.11 15.59 1.25
C THR A 150 7.62 15.32 1.44
N PHE A 151 7.14 15.17 2.67
CA PHE A 151 5.76 14.88 3.03
C PHE A 151 5.17 15.94 3.98
N ASP A 152 3.85 15.97 4.11
CA ASP A 152 3.13 16.72 5.15
C ASP A 152 2.86 15.81 6.35
N LEU A 153 3.64 16.00 7.42
CA LEU A 153 3.60 15.15 8.59
C LEU A 153 2.26 15.19 9.35
N ASN A 154 1.53 16.30 9.31
CA ASN A 154 0.21 16.37 9.96
C ASN A 154 -0.80 15.52 9.19
N GLY A 155 -0.78 15.64 7.85
CA GLY A 155 -1.59 14.80 6.98
C GLY A 155 -1.24 13.32 7.09
N ILE A 156 0.05 12.97 7.25
CA ILE A 156 0.49 11.59 7.52
C ILE A 156 -0.10 11.06 8.83
N ALA A 157 -0.11 11.88 9.89
CA ALA A 157 -0.65 11.47 11.18
C ALA A 157 -2.15 11.14 11.09
N GLU A 158 -2.95 12.01 10.45
CA GLU A 158 -4.37 11.76 10.20
C GLU A 158 -4.60 10.50 9.35
N MET A 159 -3.79 10.31 8.31
CA MET A 159 -3.86 9.12 7.48
C MET A 159 -3.59 7.87 8.31
N TYR A 160 -2.56 7.87 9.15
CA TYR A 160 -2.22 6.73 9.98
C TYR A 160 -3.29 6.40 11.02
N ASP A 161 -3.88 7.41 11.67
CA ASP A 161 -5.03 7.20 12.57
C ASP A 161 -6.22 6.58 11.81
N SER A 162 -6.49 7.05 10.59
CA SER A 162 -7.51 6.44 9.72
C SER A 162 -7.16 4.99 9.34
N TYR A 163 -5.89 4.69 9.08
CA TYR A 163 -5.42 3.34 8.77
C TYR A 163 -5.68 2.37 9.92
N GLU A 164 -5.45 2.80 11.16
CA GLU A 164 -5.76 2.02 12.35
C GLU A 164 -7.26 1.79 12.53
N ALA A 165 -8.10 2.78 12.20
CA ALA A 165 -9.55 2.69 12.36
C ALA A 165 -10.29 2.03 11.17
N THR A 166 -9.61 1.74 10.06
CA THR A 166 -10.27 1.26 8.83
C THR A 166 -10.42 -0.26 8.84
N ASP A 167 -11.67 -0.72 8.72
CA ASP A 167 -12.00 -2.11 8.46
C ASP A 167 -12.44 -2.33 7.00
N LEU A 168 -11.75 -3.22 6.31
CA LEU A 168 -11.97 -3.58 4.91
C LEU A 168 -12.29 -5.08 4.73
N TRP A 169 -12.59 -5.82 5.79
CA TRP A 169 -13.13 -7.18 5.66
C TRP A 169 -14.36 -7.27 4.73
N PRO A 170 -15.29 -6.30 4.69
CA PRO A 170 -16.46 -6.40 3.80
C PRO A 170 -16.15 -6.57 2.31
N ILE A 171 -15.05 -6.00 1.78
CA ILE A 171 -14.70 -6.21 0.36
C ILE A 171 -14.05 -7.57 0.10
N ILE A 172 -13.56 -8.24 1.14
CA ILE A 172 -13.07 -9.62 1.07
C ILE A 172 -14.25 -10.59 1.04
N THR A 173 -15.23 -10.37 1.91
CA THR A 173 -16.34 -11.31 2.11
C THR A 173 -17.44 -11.19 1.07
N ASP A 174 -17.64 -10.00 0.48
CA ASP A 174 -18.65 -9.73 -0.55
C ASP A 174 -18.01 -9.05 -1.77
N ARG A 175 -17.22 -9.82 -2.54
CA ARG A 175 -16.51 -9.34 -3.73
C ARG A 175 -17.31 -9.58 -5.03
N PRO A 176 -17.39 -8.59 -5.94
CA PRO A 176 -18.01 -8.81 -7.24
C PRO A 176 -17.20 -9.77 -8.10
N THR A 177 -17.86 -10.41 -9.07
CA THR A 177 -17.16 -11.21 -10.08
C THR A 177 -16.17 -10.37 -10.88
N GLY A 178 -14.94 -10.89 -11.01
CA GLY A 178 -13.84 -10.24 -11.73
C GLY A 178 -12.93 -9.39 -10.83
N LEU A 179 -13.12 -9.40 -9.51
CA LEU A 179 -12.16 -8.84 -8.57
C LEU A 179 -11.41 -9.98 -7.87
N ASP A 180 -10.12 -10.11 -8.15
CA ASP A 180 -9.23 -11.05 -7.48
C ASP A 180 -8.36 -10.27 -6.48
N ILE A 181 -8.25 -10.77 -5.25
CA ILE A 181 -7.50 -10.09 -4.18
C ILE A 181 -6.55 -11.11 -3.56
N ASP A 182 -5.27 -10.80 -3.61
CA ASP A 182 -4.20 -11.64 -3.07
C ASP A 182 -3.32 -10.83 -2.11
N PHE A 183 -2.68 -11.56 -1.21
CA PHE A 183 -1.89 -11.01 -0.12
C PHE A 183 -0.50 -11.61 -0.13
N VAL A 184 0.50 -10.76 0.11
CA VAL A 184 1.85 -11.21 0.46
C VAL A 184 2.08 -10.82 1.91
N ARG A 185 2.46 -11.77 2.77
CA ARG A 185 2.95 -11.48 4.12
C ARG A 185 4.45 -11.71 4.17
N ALA A 186 5.18 -10.89 4.90
CA ALA A 186 6.61 -11.11 5.10
C ALA A 186 6.85 -12.04 6.29
N GLU A 187 7.72 -13.03 6.12
CA GLU A 187 8.02 -14.04 7.15
C GLU A 187 8.49 -13.43 8.47
N LYS A 188 9.30 -12.37 8.39
CA LYS A 188 9.92 -11.70 9.55
C LYS A 188 9.19 -10.41 9.94
N SER A 189 7.99 -10.16 9.41
CA SER A 189 7.23 -8.96 9.73
C SER A 189 6.81 -8.95 11.20
N THR A 190 6.94 -7.78 11.84
CA THR A 190 6.39 -7.54 13.19
C THR A 190 4.89 -7.31 13.17
N PHE A 191 4.28 -7.14 11.99
CA PHE A 191 2.83 -7.15 11.80
C PHE A 191 2.35 -8.61 11.86
N ARG A 192 1.76 -9.00 12.99
CA ARG A 192 1.36 -10.40 13.18
C ARG A 192 0.04 -10.69 12.49
N TRP A 193 0.08 -11.72 11.66
CA TRP A 193 -1.07 -12.50 11.25
C TRP A 193 -1.27 -13.55 12.34
N ALA A 194 -2.38 -13.51 13.08
CA ALA A 194 -2.59 -14.41 14.22
C ALA A 194 -3.03 -15.83 13.78
N GLY A 195 -2.78 -16.20 12.52
CA GLY A 195 -3.25 -17.43 11.89
C GLY A 195 -4.70 -17.33 11.40
N SER A 196 -5.61 -16.87 12.26
CA SER A 196 -7.04 -16.77 11.93
C SER A 196 -7.34 -15.91 10.70
N GLU A 197 -6.60 -14.81 10.48
CA GLU A 197 -6.83 -13.94 9.34
C GLU A 197 -6.44 -14.60 8.01
N GLN A 198 -5.38 -15.42 8.01
CA GLN A 198 -4.99 -16.18 6.83
C GLN A 198 -6.08 -17.19 6.46
N GLU A 199 -6.57 -17.96 7.44
CA GLU A 199 -7.63 -18.94 7.21
C GLU A 199 -8.91 -18.29 6.67
N VAL A 200 -9.28 -17.11 7.19
CA VAL A 200 -10.42 -16.34 6.69
C VAL A 200 -10.19 -15.86 5.26
N LEU A 201 -9.00 -15.33 4.94
CA LEU A 201 -8.66 -14.86 3.59
C LEU A 201 -8.70 -16.01 2.57
N GLU A 202 -8.06 -17.15 2.89
CA GLU A 202 -8.05 -18.34 2.05
C GLU A 202 -9.47 -18.92 1.88
N GLY A 203 -10.28 -18.91 2.95
CA GLY A 203 -11.69 -19.31 2.92
C GLY A 203 -12.57 -18.42 2.02
N HIS A 204 -12.13 -17.20 1.74
CA HIS A 204 -12.74 -16.27 0.78
C HIS A 204 -11.98 -16.23 -0.56
N ASN A 205 -11.25 -17.30 -0.90
CA ASN A 205 -10.54 -17.44 -2.17
C ASN A 205 -9.56 -16.29 -2.43
N CYS A 206 -8.90 -15.80 -1.40
CA CYS A 206 -7.72 -14.93 -1.53
C CYS A 206 -6.45 -15.79 -1.45
N GLY A 207 -5.51 -15.58 -2.35
CA GLY A 207 -4.17 -16.16 -2.23
C GLY A 207 -3.41 -15.46 -1.09
N VAL A 208 -2.79 -16.24 -0.21
CA VAL A 208 -1.91 -15.72 0.85
C VAL A 208 -0.54 -16.33 0.68
N TYR A 209 0.43 -15.51 0.27
CA TYR A 209 1.79 -15.91 -0.04
C TYR A 209 2.72 -15.44 1.07
N THR A 210 3.61 -16.33 1.53
CA THR A 210 4.66 -15.95 2.49
C THR A 210 5.94 -15.62 1.73
N LEU A 211 6.40 -14.38 1.84
CA LEU A 211 7.70 -13.97 1.34
C LEU A 211 8.77 -14.29 2.37
N LEU A 212 9.59 -15.30 2.05
CA LEU A 212 10.68 -15.76 2.91
C LEU A 212 11.77 -14.70 3.03
N ASP A 213 12.44 -14.71 4.17
CA ASP A 213 13.59 -13.85 4.48
C ASP A 213 13.35 -12.33 4.44
N ALA A 214 12.10 -11.88 4.33
CA ALA A 214 11.75 -10.45 4.30
C ALA A 214 11.11 -9.96 5.61
N GLY A 215 11.46 -8.73 6.00
CA GLY A 215 10.73 -7.95 7.00
C GLY A 215 9.60 -7.14 6.34
N HIS A 216 9.13 -6.10 7.04
CA HIS A 216 8.00 -5.30 6.55
C HIS A 216 8.26 -4.64 5.19
N TRP A 217 9.51 -4.31 4.86
CA TRP A 217 9.86 -3.66 3.60
C TRP A 217 10.13 -4.69 2.51
N VAL A 218 9.10 -5.48 2.20
CA VAL A 218 9.15 -6.64 1.29
C VAL A 218 9.88 -6.40 -0.03
N HIS A 219 9.72 -5.22 -0.63
CA HIS A 219 10.31 -4.86 -1.91
C HIS A 219 11.79 -4.46 -1.81
N HIS A 220 12.26 -4.09 -0.62
CA HIS A 220 13.67 -3.83 -0.34
C HIS A 220 14.36 -5.10 0.15
N ASP A 221 13.69 -5.86 1.02
CA ASP A 221 14.30 -7.00 1.70
C ASP A 221 14.42 -8.24 0.80
N ASN A 222 13.43 -8.50 -0.06
CA ASN A 222 13.45 -9.62 -1.00
C ASN A 222 12.65 -9.31 -2.29
N LEU A 223 13.23 -8.45 -3.13
CA LEU A 223 12.61 -8.05 -4.40
C LEU A 223 12.39 -9.24 -5.34
N ASP A 224 13.39 -10.11 -5.50
CA ASP A 224 13.33 -11.23 -6.44
C ASP A 224 12.21 -12.21 -6.07
N GLY A 225 12.15 -12.61 -4.79
CA GLY A 225 11.07 -13.48 -4.29
C GLY A 225 9.68 -12.84 -4.42
N LEU A 226 9.57 -11.53 -4.18
CA LEU A 226 8.31 -10.80 -4.40
C LEU A 226 7.91 -10.84 -5.89
N ILE A 227 8.85 -10.60 -6.80
CA ILE A 227 8.58 -10.63 -8.24
C ILE A 227 8.19 -12.03 -8.71
N ASP A 228 8.80 -13.08 -8.19
CA ASP A 228 8.45 -14.47 -8.54
C ASP A 228 7.01 -14.79 -8.13
N ILE A 229 6.61 -14.45 -6.89
CA ILE A 229 5.22 -14.61 -6.41
C ILE A 229 4.23 -13.87 -7.32
N LEU A 230 4.52 -12.61 -7.67
CA LEU A 230 3.65 -11.78 -8.48
C LEU A 230 3.59 -12.25 -9.95
N ARG A 231 4.71 -12.75 -10.50
CA ARG A 231 4.79 -13.15 -11.91
C ARG A 231 3.98 -14.41 -12.18
N ASP A 232 4.12 -15.42 -11.34
CA ASP A 232 3.47 -16.73 -11.55
C ASP A 232 1.94 -16.62 -11.54
N THR A 233 1.43 -15.64 -10.80
CA THR A 233 -0.01 -15.38 -10.63
C THR A 233 -0.55 -14.39 -11.67
N MET A 234 0.17 -13.29 -11.95
CA MET A 234 -0.24 -12.31 -12.96
C MET A 234 -0.29 -12.92 -14.36
N VAL A 235 0.64 -13.82 -14.71
CA VAL A 235 0.68 -14.47 -16.03
C VAL A 235 -0.38 -15.57 -16.17
N SER A 236 -0.69 -16.28 -15.09
CA SER A 236 -1.69 -17.36 -15.10
C SER A 236 -3.11 -16.87 -15.41
N HIS A 237 -3.47 -15.66 -14.97
CA HIS A 237 -4.76 -15.05 -15.34
C HIS A 237 -4.80 -14.55 -16.79
N ASP A 238 -3.66 -14.18 -17.39
CA ASP A 238 -3.59 -13.83 -18.81
C ASP A 238 -3.90 -15.05 -19.69
N ALA A 239 -3.37 -16.21 -19.33
CA ALA A 239 -3.67 -17.48 -20.00
C ALA A 239 -5.15 -17.87 -19.85
N MET A 240 -5.72 -17.75 -18.64
CA MET A 240 -7.14 -18.03 -18.39
C MET A 240 -8.09 -17.11 -19.15
N ILE A 241 -7.81 -15.79 -19.20
CA ILE A 241 -8.61 -14.82 -19.96
C ILE A 241 -8.47 -15.07 -21.48
N SER A 242 -7.28 -15.42 -21.95
CA SER A 242 -7.07 -15.80 -23.36
C SER A 242 -7.82 -17.08 -23.72
N PHE A 243 -7.86 -18.07 -22.82
CA PHE A 243 -8.56 -19.33 -23.04
C PHE A 243 -10.08 -19.10 -23.08
N ALA A 244 -10.62 -18.32 -22.14
CA ALA A 244 -12.05 -17.98 -22.09
C ALA A 244 -12.52 -17.15 -23.32
N ARG A 245 -11.65 -16.32 -23.88
CA ARG A 245 -11.94 -15.58 -25.13
C ARG A 245 -11.96 -16.49 -26.36
N ASN A 246 -11.04 -17.46 -26.43
CA ASN A 246 -10.96 -18.39 -27.56
C ASN A 246 -12.07 -19.45 -27.50
N SER A 247 -12.54 -19.84 -26.31
CA SER A 247 -13.67 -20.75 -26.17
C SER A 247 -15.01 -20.09 -26.52
N MET A 248 -15.21 -18.80 -26.18
CA MET A 248 -16.42 -18.07 -26.60
C MET A 248 -16.49 -17.75 -28.10
N SER A 249 -15.36 -17.77 -28.83
CA SER A 249 -15.37 -17.62 -30.29
C SER A 249 -15.63 -18.92 -31.05
N MET A 250 -15.59 -20.08 -30.40
CA MET A 250 -15.89 -21.37 -31.02
C MET A 250 -17.39 -21.73 -30.97
N ASP A 251 -18.19 -21.07 -30.13
CA ASP A 251 -19.62 -21.36 -29.96
C ASP A 251 -20.55 -20.53 -30.89
N LEU A 252 -20.01 -19.92 -31.97
CA LEU A 252 -20.79 -19.13 -32.94
C LEU A 252 -20.70 -19.64 -34.38
N ASP A 253 -20.00 -20.74 -34.62
CA ASP A 253 -19.97 -21.44 -35.91
C ASP A 253 -20.39 -22.90 -35.71
N ASP A 254 -21.71 -23.13 -35.58
CA ASP A 254 -22.40 -24.39 -35.91
C ASP A 254 -23.92 -24.16 -36.06
#